data_AF-A0A539EJV6-F1
#
_entry.id   AF-A0A539EJV6-F1
#
_cell.length_a   1.000
_cell.length_b   1.000
_cell.length_c   1.000
_cell.angle_alpha   90.00
_cell.angle_beta   90.00
_cell.angle_gamma   90.00
#
_symmetry.space_group_name_H-M   'P 1'
#
loop_
_entity.id
_entity.type
_entity.pdbx_description
1 polymer ?
#
loop_
_entity_poly.entity_id
_entity_poly.type
_entity_poly.pdbx_seq_one_letter_code
_entity_poly.pdbx_strand_id
1 'polypeptide(L)' 'MSAAAAALLLAVAPVSAMNRLATEKSPYLLQHADNPVDWLPWGPEAFAKAKA' A
#
# COMPACT_ATOMS: atom_id res chain seq x y z
N MET A 1 19.82 -33.97 14.66
CA MET A 1 18.46 -33.49 14.97
C MET A 1 18.51 -31.97 14.99
N SER A 2 17.61 -31.38 14.23
CA SER A 2 17.52 -29.96 13.87
C SER A 2 17.07 -29.08 15.04
N ALA A 3 17.55 -27.83 15.05
CA ALA A 3 16.78 -26.69 15.54
C ALA A 3 17.18 -25.47 14.69
N ALA A 4 16.55 -25.38 13.51
CA ALA A 4 16.69 -24.27 12.59
C ALA A 4 16.02 -23.00 13.14
N ALA A 5 16.59 -21.88 12.73
CA ALA A 5 16.34 -20.52 13.19
C ALA A 5 14.88 -20.05 13.08
N ALA A 6 14.62 -19.07 13.95
CA ALA A 6 13.47 -18.18 13.95
C ALA A 6 13.09 -17.64 12.57
N ALA A 7 11.79 -17.68 12.27
CA ALA A 7 11.10 -16.65 11.49
C ALA A 7 9.60 -16.74 11.83
N LEU A 8 9.12 -15.75 12.59
CA LEU A 8 7.69 -15.56 12.85
C LEU A 8 7.03 -15.20 11.51
N LEU A 9 6.34 -16.17 10.90
CA LEU A 9 5.51 -15.95 9.71
C LEU A 9 4.27 -15.13 10.11
N LEU A 10 4.38 -13.81 10.07
CA LEU A 10 3.22 -12.95 9.87
C LEU A 10 2.87 -13.01 8.38
N ALA A 11 2.14 -14.05 8.00
CA ALA A 11 1.39 -14.06 6.75
C ALA A 11 0.25 -13.03 6.86
N VAL A 12 0.58 -11.75 6.66
CA VAL A 12 -0.43 -10.74 6.34
C VAL A 12 -0.92 -11.08 4.94
N ALA A 13 -2.17 -11.54 4.84
CA ALA A 13 -2.85 -11.74 3.56
C ALA A 13 -2.72 -10.48 2.70
N PRO A 14 -2.51 -10.59 1.38
CA PRO A 14 -2.44 -9.41 0.53
C PRO A 14 -3.84 -8.80 0.47
N VAL A 15 -4.04 -7.66 1.15
CA VAL A 15 -5.17 -6.79 0.81
C VAL A 15 -4.81 -6.15 -0.52
N SER A 16 -5.12 -6.84 -1.62
CA SER A 16 -5.14 -6.25 -2.96
C SER A 16 -6.40 -5.38 -3.11
N ALA A 17 -6.57 -4.42 -2.21
CA ALA A 17 -7.47 -3.30 -2.45
C ALA A 17 -6.66 -2.27 -3.22
N MET A 18 -7.06 -2.00 -4.46
CA MET A 18 -6.45 -0.92 -5.23
C MET A 18 -6.58 0.38 -4.43
N ASN A 19 -5.45 1.01 -4.12
CA ASN A 19 -5.41 2.31 -3.47
C ASN A 19 -5.83 3.41 -4.45
N ARG A 20 -5.83 4.67 -3.97
CA ARG A 20 -6.37 5.79 -4.74
C ARG A 20 -5.53 6.21 -5.93
N LEU A 21 -4.32 5.65 -6.09
CA LEU A 21 -3.51 5.86 -7.30
C LEU A 21 -4.09 5.15 -8.53
N ALA A 22 -5.03 4.21 -8.36
CA ALA A 22 -5.69 3.48 -9.44
C ALA A 22 -6.40 4.37 -10.48
N THR A 23 -6.75 5.61 -10.12
CA THR A 23 -7.45 6.56 -11.01
C THR A 23 -6.52 7.58 -11.67
N GLU A 24 -5.23 7.57 -11.31
CA GLU A 24 -4.24 8.50 -11.85
C GLU A 24 -3.94 8.23 -13.33
N LYS A 25 -3.37 9.23 -14.00
CA LYS A 25 -2.95 9.11 -15.42
C LYS A 25 -1.49 8.77 -15.59
N SER A 26 -0.67 9.03 -14.55
CA SER A 26 0.76 8.76 -14.59
C SER A 26 1.01 7.23 -14.59
N PRO A 27 1.72 6.69 -15.58
CA PRO A 27 2.10 5.27 -15.59
C PRO A 27 2.86 4.86 -14.33
N TYR A 28 3.69 5.77 -13.80
CA TYR A 28 4.45 5.53 -12.58
C TYR A 28 3.56 5.40 -11.34
N LEU A 29 2.50 6.22 -11.22
CA LEU A 29 1.58 6.13 -10.08
C LEU A 29 0.69 4.89 -10.18
N LEU A 30 0.26 4.53 -11.38
CA LEU A 30 -0.53 3.32 -11.64
C LEU A 30 0.22 2.03 -11.29
N GLN A 31 1.55 2.02 -11.47
CA GLN A 31 2.40 0.89 -11.05
C GLN A 31 2.36 0.63 -9.53
N HIS A 32 1.91 1.60 -8.73
CA HIS A 32 1.82 1.50 -7.28
C HIS A 32 0.38 1.40 -6.76
N ALA A 33 -0.60 1.21 -7.65
CA ALA A 33 -2.02 1.19 -7.30
C ALA A 33 -2.42 -0.05 -6.46
N ASP A 34 -1.69 -1.15 -6.55
CA ASP A 34 -1.95 -2.41 -5.84
C ASP A 34 -1.13 -2.55 -4.54
N ASN A 35 -0.25 -1.59 -4.26
CA ASN A 35 0.52 -1.58 -3.02
C ASN A 35 -0.41 -1.57 -1.80
N PRO A 36 -0.08 -2.32 -0.72
CA PRO A 36 -0.94 -2.47 0.45
C PRO A 36 -1.09 -1.19 1.29
N VAL A 37 -0.29 -0.16 1.00
CA VAL A 37 -0.41 1.17 1.61
C VAL A 37 -1.49 1.95 0.85
N ASP A 38 -2.45 2.52 1.58
CA ASP A 38 -3.50 3.42 1.04
C ASP A 38 -2.91 4.76 0.60
N TRP A 39 -2.13 4.74 -0.48
CA TRP A 39 -1.54 5.94 -1.08
C TRP A 39 -2.63 6.88 -1.60
N LEU A 40 -2.51 8.17 -1.25
CA LEU A 40 -3.23 9.26 -1.90
C LEU A 40 -2.28 10.00 -2.86
N PRO A 41 -2.77 10.45 -4.03
CA PRO A 41 -2.03 11.39 -4.85
C PRO A 41 -1.84 12.71 -4.09
N TRP A 42 -0.76 13.42 -4.39
CA TRP A 42 -0.51 14.73 -3.80
C TRP A 42 -1.59 15.73 -4.20
N GLY A 43 -2.22 16.37 -3.22
CA GLY A 43 -3.22 17.39 -3.48
C GLY A 43 -3.98 17.83 -2.23
N PRO A 44 -4.93 18.76 -2.39
CA PRO A 44 -5.72 19.29 -1.29
C PRO A 44 -6.45 18.21 -0.48
N GLU A 45 -6.92 17.13 -1.13
CA GLU A 45 -7.59 16.01 -0.46
C GLU A 45 -6.65 15.29 0.51
N ALA A 46 -5.37 15.08 0.13
CA ALA A 46 -4.39 14.46 1.02
C ALA A 46 -4.15 15.27 2.28
N PHE A 47 -4.04 16.59 2.15
CA PHE A 47 -3.90 17.49 3.30
C PHE A 47 -5.18 17.60 4.13
N ALA A 48 -6.35 17.60 3.49
CA ALA A 48 -7.63 17.62 4.20
C ALA A 48 -7.80 16.36 5.05
N LYS A 49 -7.49 15.19 4.49
CA LYS A 49 -7.49 13.90 5.21
C LYS A 49 -6.50 13.89 6.38
N ALA A 50 -5.35 14.56 6.25
CA ALA A 50 -4.35 14.63 7.31
C ALA A 50 -4.71 15.58 8.47
N LYS A 51 -5.63 16.53 8.26
CA LYS A 51 -6.07 17.50 9.29
C LYS A 51 -7.27 17.04 10.11
N ALA A 52 -8.05 16.08 9.60
CA ALA A 52 -9.23 15.53 10.26
C ALA A 52 -8.83 14.54 11.36
#